data_AF-A0A1M3LKY1-F1
#
_entry.id   AF-A0A1M3LKY1-F1
#
_cell.length_a   1.000
_cell.length_b   1.000
_cell.length_c   1.000
_cell.angle_alpha   90.00
_cell.angle_beta   90.00
_cell.angle_gamma   90.00
#
_symmetry.space_group_name_H-M   'P 1'
#
loop_
_entity.id
_entity.type
_entity.pdbx_description
1 polymer ?
#
loop_
_entity_poly.entity_id
_entity_poly.type
_entity_poly.pdbx_seq_one_letter_code
_entity_poly.pdbx_strand_id
1 'polypeptide(L)'
;MENREMYDEINALVGAVAKAFDTSETEVITAIEQGRLGMEMLVDDEGRNYIQAQFDERSARIYPGAIFREDDDGSDVEAEDDGSCGGGCSCGH
;
A
#
# COMPACT_ATOMS: atom_id res chain seq x y z
N MET A 1 11.67 21.34 -2.42
CA MET A 1 10.77 20.42 -3.15
C MET A 1 10.58 19.12 -2.37
N GLU A 2 11.63 18.60 -1.73
CA GLU A 2 11.60 17.41 -0.83
C GLU A 2 10.47 17.36 0.21
N ASN A 3 10.08 18.49 0.82
CA ASN A 3 9.06 18.44 1.87
C ASN A 3 7.67 18.05 1.34
N ARG A 4 7.37 18.34 0.06
CA ARG A 4 6.09 17.96 -0.57
C ARG A 4 6.04 16.46 -0.89
N GLU A 5 7.13 15.94 -1.42
CA GLU A 5 7.28 14.51 -1.75
C GLU A 5 7.12 13.63 -0.51
N MET A 6 7.67 14.05 0.64
CA MET A 6 7.49 13.34 1.91
C MET A 6 6.02 13.28 2.37
N TYR A 7 5.23 14.34 2.17
CA TYR A 7 3.80 14.29 2.50
C TYR A 7 3.03 13.36 1.57
N ASP A 8 3.41 13.31 0.29
CA ASP A 8 2.79 12.41 -0.69
C ASP A 8 3.07 10.95 -0.33
N GLU A 9 4.29 10.62 0.11
CA GLU A 9 4.64 9.28 0.60
C GLU A 9 3.88 8.89 1.88
N ILE A 10 3.73 9.82 2.83
CA ILE A 10 2.95 9.58 4.05
C ILE A 10 1.48 9.33 3.70
N ASN A 11 0.90 10.14 2.82
CA ASN A 11 -0.48 9.97 2.37
C ASN A 11 -0.67 8.65 1.63
N ALA A 12 0.28 8.25 0.78
CA ALA A 12 0.24 6.97 0.10
C ALA A 12 0.29 5.79 1.08
N LEU A 13 1.13 5.86 2.12
CA LEU A 13 1.19 4.83 3.17
C LEU A 13 -0.12 4.75 3.95
N VAL A 14 -0.66 5.90 4.38
CA VAL A 14 -1.95 5.95 5.11
C VAL A 14 -3.08 5.37 4.26
N GLY A 15 -3.14 5.72 2.96
CA GLY A 15 -4.11 5.19 2.01
C GLY A 15 -3.97 3.67 1.82
N ALA A 16 -2.74 3.16 1.74
CA ALA A 16 -2.49 1.72 1.62
C ALA A 16 -2.95 0.95 2.87
N VAL A 17 -2.69 1.48 4.07
CA VAL A 17 -3.17 0.90 5.34
C VAL A 17 -4.70 0.96 5.42
N ALA A 18 -5.31 2.08 5.02
CA ALA A 18 -6.75 2.25 5.00
C ALA A 18 -7.42 1.21 4.09
N LYS A 19 -6.88 1.04 2.87
CA LYS A 19 -7.31 0.00 1.94
C LYS A 19 -7.12 -1.39 2.54
N ALA A 20 -5.97 -1.67 3.17
CA ALA A 20 -5.69 -2.98 3.77
C ALA A 20 -6.71 -3.39 4.86
N PHE A 21 -7.19 -2.43 5.65
CA PHE A 21 -8.13 -2.70 6.74
C PHE A 21 -9.59 -2.36 6.41
N ASP A 22 -9.90 -2.01 5.17
CA ASP A 22 -11.24 -1.59 4.72
C ASP A 22 -11.84 -0.51 5.64
N THR A 23 -11.06 0.55 5.87
CA THR A 23 -11.38 1.65 6.78
C THR A 23 -11.03 2.99 6.12
N SER A 24 -11.43 4.12 6.72
CA SER A 24 -11.08 5.43 6.19
C SER A 24 -9.66 5.85 6.57
N GLU A 25 -9.03 6.69 5.75
CA GLU A 25 -7.72 7.30 6.07
C GLU A 25 -7.74 8.07 7.40
N THR A 26 -8.86 8.75 7.69
CA THR A 26 -9.08 9.46 8.96
C THR A 26 -9.03 8.52 10.17
N GLU A 27 -9.60 7.31 10.05
CA GLU A 27 -9.55 6.30 11.10
C GLU A 27 -8.14 5.75 11.29
N VAL A 28 -7.38 5.56 10.20
CA VAL A 28 -5.96 5.17 10.27
C VAL A 28 -5.14 6.23 11.00
N ILE A 29 -5.31 7.51 10.66
CA ILE A 29 -4.64 8.63 11.34
C ILE A 29 -4.99 8.63 12.83
N THR A 30 -6.28 8.50 13.15
CA THR A 30 -6.76 8.43 14.53
C THR A 30 -6.14 7.25 15.29
N ALA A 31 -6.02 6.08 14.65
CA ALA A 31 -5.40 4.90 15.24
C ALA A 31 -3.91 5.09 15.50
N ILE A 32 -3.19 5.78 14.60
CA ILE A 32 -1.78 6.17 14.79
C ILE A 32 -1.65 7.10 16.00
N GLU A 33 -2.48 8.15 16.07
CA GLU A 33 -2.47 9.11 17.19
C GLU A 33 -2.77 8.45 18.54
N GLN A 34 -3.63 7.42 18.54
CA GLN A 34 -4.00 6.65 19.73
C GLN A 34 -3.00 5.53 20.07
N GLY A 35 -1.99 5.29 19.24
CA GLY A 35 -1.04 4.17 19.39
C GLY A 35 -1.68 2.78 19.23
N ARG A 36 -2.80 2.70 18.49
CA ARG A 36 -3.55 1.47 18.21
C ARG A 36 -3.14 0.77 16.92
N LEU A 37 -2.33 1.43 16.09
CA LEU A 37 -1.76 0.88 14.88
C LEU A 37 -0.29 0.53 15.11
N GLY A 38 0.06 -0.74 15.03
CA GLY A 38 1.43 -1.22 14.97
C GLY A 38 1.88 -1.34 13.51
N MET A 39 3.10 -0.91 13.20
CA MET A 39 3.71 -1.08 11.87
C MET A 39 5.17 -1.49 12.01
N GLU A 40 5.55 -2.54 11.30
CA GLU A 40 6.94 -3.02 11.23
C GLU A 40 7.33 -3.30 9.79
N MET A 41 8.56 -2.93 9.41
CA MET A 41 9.12 -3.26 8.10
C MET A 41 9.87 -4.58 8.19
N LEU A 42 9.46 -5.55 7.38
CA LEU A 42 10.00 -6.90 7.37
C LEU A 42 10.34 -7.33 5.94
N VAL A 43 11.02 -8.48 5.84
CA VAL A 43 11.37 -9.13 4.58
C VAL A 43 10.75 -10.52 4.57
N ASP A 44 10.09 -10.90 3.48
CA ASP A 44 9.51 -12.23 3.33
C ASP A 44 10.53 -13.28 2.87
N ASP A 45 10.11 -14.54 2.76
CA ASP A 45 10.98 -15.65 2.36
C ASP A 45 11.50 -15.52 0.91
N GLU A 46 10.87 -14.67 0.09
CA GLU A 46 11.26 -14.36 -1.29
C GLU A 46 12.20 -13.14 -1.37
N GLY A 47 12.56 -12.54 -0.22
CA GLY A 47 13.43 -11.37 -0.15
C GLY A 47 12.73 -10.04 -0.45
N ARG A 48 11.39 -10.01 -0.45
CA ARG A 48 10.62 -8.78 -0.72
C ARG A 48 10.33 -8.04 0.58
N ASN A 49 10.56 -6.72 0.56
CA ASN A 49 10.22 -5.85 1.68
C ASN A 49 8.71 -5.64 1.75
N TYR A 50 8.14 -5.71 2.95
CA TYR A 50 6.74 -5.39 3.21
C TYR A 50 6.58 -4.69 4.56
N ILE A 51 5.46 -4.00 4.74
CA ILE A 51 5.01 -3.49 6.03
C ILE A 51 4.02 -4.49 6.61
N GLN A 52 4.35 -5.05 7.78
CA GLN A 52 3.39 -5.73 8.62
C GLN A 52 2.63 -4.66 9.41
N ALA A 53 1.36 -4.46 9.09
CA ALA A 53 0.49 -3.58 9.85
C ALA A 53 -0.41 -4.42 10.76
N GLN A 54 -0.64 -3.93 11.98
CA GLN A 54 -1.53 -4.52 12.96
C GLN A 54 -2.47 -3.44 13.48
N PHE A 55 -3.78 -3.66 13.30
CA PHE A 55 -4.82 -2.75 13.72
C PHE A 55 -5.89 -3.52 14.49
N ASP A 56 -6.01 -3.21 15.78
CA ASP A 56 -6.81 -3.98 16.75
C ASP A 56 -6.43 -5.48 16.71
N GLU A 57 -7.36 -6.37 16.33
CA GLU A 57 -7.13 -7.82 16.23
C GLU A 57 -6.78 -8.29 14.81
N ARG A 58 -6.66 -7.36 13.85
CA ARG A 58 -6.41 -7.66 12.44
C ARG A 58 -4.97 -7.36 12.07
N SER A 59 -4.43 -8.15 11.14
CA SER A 59 -3.10 -7.95 10.57
C SER A 59 -3.14 -8.03 9.05
N ALA A 60 -2.27 -7.25 8.41
CA ALA A 60 -2.15 -7.20 6.95
C ALA A 60 -0.68 -7.01 6.54
N ARG A 61 -0.32 -7.58 5.39
CA ARG A 61 0.99 -7.41 4.77
C ARG A 61 0.85 -6.48 3.57
N ILE A 62 1.50 -5.33 3.65
CA ILE A 62 1.44 -4.30 2.62
C ILE A 62 2.78 -4.30 1.88
N TYR A 63 2.74 -4.73 0.64
CA TYR A 63 3.89 -4.70 -0.26
C TYR A 63 3.85 -3.40 -1.08
N PRO A 64 5.01 -2.92 -1.56
CA PRO A 64 5.03 -1.84 -2.55
C PRO A 64 4.15 -2.23 -3.76
N GLY A 65 3.06 -1.49 -3.98
CA GLY A 65 2.13 -1.72 -5.09
C GLY A 65 1.12 -2.88 -4.93
N ALA A 66 1.10 -3.61 -3.81
CA ALA A 66 0.14 -4.70 -3.59
C ALA A 66 -0.21 -4.88 -2.10
N ILE A 67 -1.45 -5.26 -1.78
CA ILE A 67 -1.91 -5.46 -0.40
C ILE A 67 -2.43 -6.89 -0.25
N PHE A 68 -1.92 -7.61 0.75
CA PHE A 68 -2.38 -8.96 1.10
C PHE A 68 -2.99 -8.95 2.51
N ARG A 69 -4.21 -9.49 2.63
CA ARG A 69 -4.91 -9.64 3.91
C ARG A 69 -4.97 -11.12 4.28
N GLU A 70 -4.83 -11.45 5.56
CA GLU A 70 -4.83 -12.85 6.00
C GLU A 70 -6.20 -13.53 5.87
N ASP A 71 -7.28 -12.75 5.77
CA ASP A 71 -8.65 -13.23 5.54
C ASP A 71 -9.05 -13.30 4.05
N ASP A 72 -8.16 -12.90 3.14
CA ASP A 72 -8.43 -12.79 1.70
C ASP A 72 -7.82 -14.00 0.99
N ASP A 73 -8.66 -14.96 0.58
CA ASP A 73 -8.31 -16.14 -0.21
C ASP A 73 -7.98 -15.74 -1.67
N GLY A 74 -7.04 -14.79 -1.83
CA GLY A 74 -6.33 -14.47 -3.07
C GLY A 74 -7.15 -14.17 -4.33
N SER A 75 -8.44 -13.85 -4.25
CA SER A 75 -9.30 -13.78 -5.44
C SER A 75 -9.35 -12.42 -6.13
N ASP A 76 -8.83 -11.35 -5.53
CA ASP A 76 -8.99 -9.99 -6.07
C ASP A 76 -7.70 -9.16 -5.95
N VAL A 77 -6.69 -9.54 -6.74
CA VAL A 77 -5.55 -8.64 -7.04
C VAL A 77 -5.56 -8.36 -8.54
N GLU A 78 -6.48 -7.51 -8.98
CA GLU A 78 -6.36 -6.84 -10.28
C GLU A 78 -5.23 -5.82 -10.16
N ALA A 79 -4.05 -6.20 -10.67
CA ALA A 79 -2.94 -5.28 -10.87
C ALA A 79 -3.40 -4.19 -11.84
N GLU A 80 -3.55 -2.97 -11.34
CA GLU A 80 -3.81 -1.79 -12.16
C GLU A 80 -2.52 -1.49 -12.94
N ASP A 81 -2.44 -1.99 -14.18
CA ASP A 81 -1.38 -1.71 -15.16
C ASP A 81 -1.47 -0.24 -15.62
N ASP A 82 -0.94 0.69 -14.83
CA ASP A 82 -0.60 2.04 -15.29
C ASP A 82 0.72 1.98 -16.09
N GLY A 83 0.61 1.51 -17.33
CA GLY A 83 1.69 1.39 -18.30
C GLY A 83 1.49 2.27 -19.54
N SER A 84 0.94 3.48 -19.39
CA SER A 84 0.81 4.44 -20.50
C SER A 84 2.15 5.13 -20.81
N CYS A 85 3.07 4.40 -21.45
CA CYS A 85 4.29 4.98 -22.04
C CYS A 85 4.92 4.06 -23.11
N GLY A 86 4.26 3.92 -24.25
CA GLY A 86 4.79 3.25 -25.44
C GLY A 86 4.81 4.17 -26.66
N GLY A 87 5.78 5.07 -26.73
CA GLY A 87 6.05 5.86 -27.93
C GLY A 87 6.42 4.97 -29.11
N GLY A 88 5.61 5.01 -30.17
CA GLY A 88 5.84 4.32 -31.43
C GLY A 88 5.67 5.26 -32.61
N CYS A 89 6.78 5.86 -33.05
CA CYS A 89 6.87 6.48 -34.37
C CYS A 89 6.63 5.41 -35.45
N SER A 90 5.66 5.60 -36.34
CA SER A 90 5.65 4.92 -37.63
C SER A 90 5.20 5.86 -38.74
N CYS A 91 6.17 6.22 -39.58
CA CYS A 91 6.02 6.79 -40.91
C CYS A 91 5.53 5.72 -41.91
N GLY A 92 4.65 6.12 -42.85
CA GLY A 92 4.46 5.44 -44.15
C GLY A 92 3.05 4.94 -44.47
N HIS A 93 2.28 5.73 -45.23
CA HIS A 93 1.91 5.45 -46.64
C HIS A 93 1.40 6.74 -47.29
#